data_AF-A0AB33HAF7-F1
#
_entry.id   AF-A0AB33HAF7-F1
#
_cell.length_a   1.000
_cell.length_b   1.000
_cell.length_c   1.000
_cell.angle_alpha   90.00
_cell.angle_beta   90.00
_cell.angle_gamma   90.00
#
_symmetry.space_group_name_H-M   'P 1'
#
loop_
_entity.id
_entity.type
_entity.pdbx_description
1 polymer ?
#
loop_
_entity_poly.entity_id
_entity_poly.type
_entity_poly.pdbx_seq_one_letter_code
_entity_poly.pdbx_strand_id
1 'polypeptide(L)' 'MQDDKQKKAFDRKGSTMKHIRFEDELLEQINAVAGQGNFSSWVKDSCRDRLRKEGIKPKA' A
#
# COMPACT_ATOMS: atom_id res chain seq x y z
N MET A 1 23.15 -20.03 -16.90
CA MET A 1 22.06 -19.24 -17.49
C MET A 1 21.23 -18.75 -16.33
N GLN A 2 21.41 -17.50 -15.89
CA GLN A 2 20.64 -16.93 -14.79
C GLN A 2 19.34 -16.41 -15.37
N ASP A 3 18.24 -16.98 -14.91
CA ASP A 3 16.88 -16.66 -15.32
C ASP A 3 16.62 -15.16 -15.28
N ASP A 4 16.43 -14.61 -16.47
CA ASP A 4 15.93 -13.27 -16.72
C ASP A 4 14.57 -13.19 -16.05
N LYS A 5 14.55 -12.69 -14.81
CA LYS A 5 13.36 -12.54 -14.00
C LYS A 5 12.55 -11.41 -14.65
N GLN A 6 11.80 -11.78 -15.68
CA GLN A 6 10.91 -10.95 -16.47
C GLN A 6 10.19 -10.01 -15.52
N LYS A 7 10.59 -8.73 -15.53
CA LYS A 7 10.01 -7.70 -14.68
C LYS A 7 8.52 -7.66 -15.02
N LYS A 8 7.68 -8.21 -14.15
CA LYS A 8 6.23 -8.24 -14.35
C LYS A 8 5.77 -6.81 -14.63
N ALA A 9 4.95 -6.62 -15.67
CA ALA A 9 4.44 -5.33 -16.15
C ALA A 9 3.66 -4.48 -15.12
N PHE A 10 3.52 -4.97 -13.88
CA PHE A 10 3.00 -4.24 -12.73
C PHE A 10 4.07 -3.44 -11.97
N ASP A 11 5.35 -3.56 -12.33
CA ASP A 11 6.42 -2.68 -11.88
C ASP A 11 6.25 -1.31 -12.58
N ARG A 12 5.21 -0.59 -12.20
CA ARG A 12 5.03 0.82 -12.58
C ARG A 12 6.24 1.56 -12.01
N LYS A 13 6.98 2.29 -12.86
CA LYS A 13 8.08 3.19 -12.43
C LYS A 13 7.63 3.96 -11.18
N GLY A 14 8.23 3.65 -10.02
CA GLY A 14 7.93 4.29 -8.73
C GLY A 14 7.06 3.52 -7.74
N SER A 15 6.65 2.27 -8.02
CA SER A 15 5.85 1.45 -7.09
C SER A 15 6.59 0.19 -6.64
N THR A 16 6.97 0.12 -5.37
CA THR A 16 7.47 -1.12 -4.75
C THR A 16 6.33 -1.82 -4.03
N MET A 17 6.02 -3.07 -4.41
CA MET A 17 5.11 -3.90 -3.62
C MET A 17 5.80 -4.35 -2.33
N LYS A 18 5.15 -4.10 -1.19
CA LYS A 18 5.58 -4.59 0.12
C LYS A 18 4.50 -5.57 0.60
N HIS A 19 4.89 -6.83 0.85
CA HIS A 19 4.03 -7.78 1.57
C HIS A 19 4.12 -7.47 3.06
N ILE A 20 3.06 -6.92 3.63
CA ILE A 20 2.91 -6.63 5.05
C ILE A 20 1.75 -7.46 5.61
N ARG A 21 1.91 -7.99 6.82
CA ARG A 21 0.83 -8.68 7.54
C ARG A 21 0.08 -7.66 8.38
N PHE A 22 -1.24 -7.68 8.29
CA PHE A 22 -2.14 -6.96 9.18
C PHE A 22 -2.72 -7.94 10.20
N GLU A 23 -3.02 -7.44 11.39
CA GLU A 23 -3.83 -8.17 12.37
C GLU A 23 -5.27 -8.32 11.84
N ASP A 24 -5.90 -9.47 12.08
CA ASP A 24 -7.24 -9.77 11.58
C ASP A 24 -8.27 -8.72 12.03
N GLU A 25 -8.22 -8.32 13.31
CA GLU A 25 -9.12 -7.29 13.86
C GLU A 25 -8.96 -5.93 13.16
N LEU A 26 -7.71 -5.55 12.84
CA LEU A 26 -7.42 -4.31 12.13
C LEU A 26 -7.90 -4.39 10.67
N LEU A 27 -7.67 -5.53 10.02
CA LEU A 27 -8.13 -5.75 8.64
C LEU A 27 -9.65 -5.71 8.54
N GLU A 28 -10.36 -6.28 9.51
CA GLU A 28 -11.82 -6.25 9.58
C GLU A 28 -12.34 -4.82 9.71
N GLN A 29 -11.78 -4.02 10.63
CA GLN A 29 -12.15 -2.62 10.80
C GLN A 29 -11.89 -1.79 9.53
N ILE A 30 -10.73 -1.99 8.89
CA ILE A 30 -10.41 -1.27 7.65
C ILE A 30 -11.39 -1.66 6.54
N ASN A 31 -11.71 -2.95 6.39
CA ASN A 31 -12.68 -3.38 5.38
C ASN A 31 -14.09 -2.85 5.67
N ALA A 32 -14.49 -2.76 6.94
CA ALA A 32 -15.77 -2.19 7.35
C ALA A 32 -15.89 -0.70 6.98
N VAL A 33 -14.80 0.08 7.13
CA VAL A 33 -14.79 1.52 6.83
C VAL A 33 -14.50 1.82 5.36
N ALA A 34 -13.50 1.17 4.76
CA ALA A 34 -13.09 1.42 3.39
C ALA A 34 -14.09 0.86 2.36
N GLY A 35 -14.80 -0.20 2.74
CA GLY A 35 -15.61 -1.00 1.82
C GLY A 35 -14.78 -1.97 0.99
N GLN A 36 -15.43 -3.04 0.52
CA GLN A 36 -14.80 -4.12 -0.24
C GLN A 36 -14.12 -3.57 -1.50
N GLY A 37 -12.81 -3.83 -1.66
CA GLY A 37 -12.02 -3.42 -2.83
C GLY A 37 -11.26 -2.09 -2.67
N ASN A 38 -11.54 -1.30 -1.64
CA ASN A 38 -10.87 0.00 -1.40
C ASN A 38 -9.72 -0.07 -0.39
N PHE A 39 -9.45 -1.24 0.20
CA PHE A 39 -8.41 -1.45 1.21
C PHE A 39 -7.07 -0.79 0.85
N SER A 40 -6.53 -1.10 -0.33
CA SER A 40 -5.25 -0.56 -0.79
C SER A 40 -5.26 0.96 -0.94
N SER A 41 -6.40 1.55 -1.32
CA SER A 41 -6.53 3.01 -1.42
C SER A 41 -6.55 3.64 -0.03
N TRP A 42 -7.34 3.06 0.87
CA TRP A 42 -7.46 3.50 2.25
C TRP A 42 -6.11 3.46 2.98
N VAL A 43 -5.37 2.35 2.88
CA VAL A 43 -4.05 2.22 3.52
C VAL A 43 -3.07 3.25 2.96
N LYS A 44 -3.07 3.49 1.64
CA LYS A 44 -2.21 4.52 1.02
C LYS A 44 -2.54 5.92 1.52
N ASP A 45 -3.83 6.24 1.68
CA ASP A 45 -4.26 7.54 2.17
C ASP A 45 -3.88 7.73 3.65
N SER A 46 -4.12 6.72 4.48
CA SER A 46 -3.70 6.69 5.89
C SER A 46 -2.18 6.86 6.05
N CYS A 47 -1.36 6.23 5.20
CA CYS A 47 0.09 6.46 5.20
C CYS A 47 0.47 7.90 4.81
N ARG A 48 -0.22 8.50 3.83
CA ARG A 48 0.00 9.90 3.43
C ARG A 48 -0.39 10.87 4.53
N ASP A 49 -1.50 10.62 5.22
CA ASP A 49 -1.95 11.41 6.37
C ASP A 49 -0.94 11.33 7.53
N ARG A 50 -0.44 10.13 7.84
CA ARG A 50 0.62 9.96 8.85
C ARG A 50 1.88 10.75 8.49
N LEU A 51 2.34 10.68 7.24
CA LEU A 51 3.50 11.47 6.79
C LEU A 51 3.27 12.97 6.97
N ARG A 52 2.08 13.48 6.64
CA ARG A 52 1.72 14.89 6.86
C ARG A 52 1.77 15.28 8.35
N LYS A 53 1.29 14.42 9.24
CA LYS A 53 1.36 14.63 10.70
C LYS A 53 2.80 14.69 11.22
N GLU A 54 3.70 13.90 10.65
CA GLU A 54 5.14 13.93 10.95
C GLU A 54 5.87 15.12 10.26
N GLY A 55 5.15 16.01 9.57
CA GLY A 55 5.73 17.16 8.87
C GLY A 55 6.40 16.81 7.54
N ILE A 56 6.29 15.56 7.09
CA ILE A 56 6.89 15.08 5.84
C ILE A 56 5.87 15.30 4.71
N LYS A 57 6.20 16.11 3.71
CA LYS A 57 5.36 16.25 2.51
C LYS A 57 5.34 14.92 1.75
N PRO A 58 4.18 14.23 1.65
CA PRO A 58 4.11 12.99 0.89
C PRO A 58 4.40 13.29 -0.58
N LYS A 59 5.37 12.58 -1.17
CA LYS A 59 5.67 12.65 -2.60
C LYS A 59 4.57 11.89 -3.36
N ALA A 60 3.93 12.55 -4.31
CA ALA A 60 2.83 12.02 -5.12
C ALA A 60 3.35 11.07 -6.22
#